data_AF-A0A3B9C0M6-F1
#
_entry.id   AF-A0A3B9C0M6-F1
#
_cell.length_a   1.000
_cell.length_b   1.000
_cell.length_c   1.000
_cell.angle_alpha   90.00
_cell.angle_beta   90.00
_cell.angle_gamma   90.00
#
_symmetry.space_group_name_H-M   'P 1'
#
loop_
_entity.id
_entity.type
_entity.pdbx_description
1 polymer ?
#
loop_
_entity_poly.entity_id
_entity_poly.type
_entity_poly.pdbx_seq_one_letter_code
_entity_poly.pdbx_strand_id
1 'polypeptide(L)'
;MIRALFKYSFLLLSIISAVGLGISRAIPNINPFEQSIIGILGLLTPVLALINLFFIFFWLITRKYFFMLIPFSAIVISWKVFSVLMGGHYFCTQDFSTPGHFSFASYNVRLLDLYHWSGKPDTRNQMIDYFRKLNPSILCLQEFYNGNDSVGIDNLRAIREACGYEYAAECPVNENKRGKWGHVIFSHYPIIDQQGHDIDARGNNLLQQADI
;
A
#
# COMPACT_ATOMS: atom_id res chain seq x y z
N MET A 1 3.89 -42.88 -24.01
CA MET A 1 2.94 -41.80 -24.38
C MET A 1 2.62 -40.87 -23.22
N ILE A 2 2.06 -41.37 -22.10
CA ILE A 2 1.65 -40.56 -20.94
C ILE A 2 2.78 -39.70 -20.36
N ARG A 3 3.96 -40.28 -20.08
CA ARG A 3 5.11 -39.52 -19.54
C ARG A 3 5.58 -38.37 -20.43
N ALA A 4 5.50 -38.53 -21.75
CA ALA A 4 5.87 -37.48 -22.70
C ALA A 4 4.82 -36.37 -22.71
N LEU A 5 3.54 -36.72 -22.71
CA LEU A 5 2.43 -35.76 -22.59
C LEU A 5 2.58 -34.91 -21.33
N PHE A 6 2.77 -35.54 -20.16
CA PHE A 6 2.99 -34.82 -18.89
C PHE A 6 4.18 -33.86 -18.96
N LYS A 7 5.32 -34.31 -19.52
CA LYS A 7 6.51 -33.47 -19.67
C LYS A 7 6.23 -32.22 -20.52
N TYR A 8 5.59 -32.39 -21.68
CA TYR A 8 5.31 -31.28 -22.58
C TYR A 8 4.22 -30.34 -22.04
N SER A 9 3.21 -30.87 -21.34
CA SER A 9 2.21 -30.05 -20.66
C SER A 9 2.84 -29.19 -19.56
N PHE A 10 3.73 -29.75 -18.73
CA PHE A 10 4.44 -28.98 -17.71
C PHE A 10 5.40 -27.95 -18.30
N LEU A 11 6.07 -28.30 -19.42
CA LEU A 11 6.91 -27.35 -20.14
C LEU A 11 6.08 -26.19 -20.69
N LEU A 12 4.91 -26.47 -21.28
CA LEU A 12 4.00 -25.45 -21.78
C LEU A 12 3.54 -24.52 -20.65
N LEU A 13 3.11 -25.06 -19.51
CA LEU A 13 2.72 -24.27 -18.34
C LEU A 13 3.89 -23.44 -17.78
N SER A 14 5.11 -24.00 -17.77
CA SER A 14 6.33 -23.29 -17.39
C SER A 14 6.64 -22.13 -18.33
N ILE A 15 6.41 -22.29 -19.64
CA ILE A 15 6.61 -21.22 -20.62
C ILE A 15 5.54 -20.14 -20.45
N ILE A 16 4.27 -20.50 -20.32
CA ILE A 16 3.17 -19.55 -20.14
C ILE A 16 3.40 -18.69 -18.88
N SER A 17 3.77 -19.34 -17.76
CA SER A 17 4.07 -18.63 -16.52
C SER A 17 5.33 -17.76 -16.62
N ALA A 18 6.38 -18.20 -17.31
CA ALA A 18 7.60 -17.42 -17.53
C ALA A 18 7.33 -16.17 -18.39
N VAL A 19 6.54 -16.31 -19.46
CA VAL A 19 6.14 -15.18 -20.31
C VAL A 19 5.27 -14.19 -19.52
N GLY A 20 4.28 -14.69 -18.77
CA GLY A 20 3.43 -13.85 -17.92
C GLY A 20 4.25 -13.05 -16.90
N LEU A 21 5.22 -13.69 -16.24
CA LEU A 21 6.11 -13.01 -15.31
C LEU A 21 7.06 -12.03 -16.03
N GLY A 22 7.57 -12.39 -17.21
CA GLY A 22 8.40 -11.51 -18.02
C GLY A 22 7.68 -10.21 -18.42
N ILE A 23 6.39 -10.29 -18.77
CA ILE A 23 5.55 -9.13 -19.07
C ILE A 23 5.41 -8.19 -17.86
N SER A 24 5.41 -8.74 -16.63
CA SER A 24 5.26 -7.91 -15.43
C SER A 24 6.38 -6.87 -15.28
N ARG A 25 7.54 -7.11 -15.90
CA ARG A 25 8.67 -6.16 -15.94
C ARG A 25 8.29 -4.81 -16.57
N ALA A 26 7.32 -4.78 -17.47
CA ALA A 26 6.87 -3.56 -18.15
C ALA A 26 5.90 -2.72 -17.29
N ILE A 27 5.28 -3.30 -16.26
CA ILE A 27 4.23 -2.66 -15.46
C ILE A 27 4.63 -1.31 -14.90
N PRO A 28 5.83 -1.12 -14.29
CA PRO A 28 6.21 0.18 -13.74
C PRO A 28 6.35 1.30 -14.78
N ASN A 29 6.44 0.94 -16.07
CA ASN A 29 6.62 1.89 -17.16
C ASN A 29 5.31 2.24 -17.88
N ILE A 30 4.19 1.67 -17.43
CA ILE A 30 2.89 1.82 -18.09
C ILE A 30 2.00 2.69 -17.22
N ASN A 31 1.32 3.65 -17.85
CA ASN A 31 0.33 4.47 -17.17
C ASN A 31 -0.88 3.59 -16.79
N PRO A 32 -1.14 3.35 -15.49
CA PRO A 32 -2.26 2.50 -15.06
C PRO A 32 -3.63 3.09 -15.44
N PHE A 33 -3.72 4.41 -15.66
CA PHE A 33 -4.94 5.06 -16.11
C PHE A 33 -5.32 4.69 -17.54
N GLU A 34 -4.34 4.50 -18.42
CA GLU A 34 -4.57 4.14 -19.83
C GLU A 34 -4.85 2.65 -20.00
N GLN A 35 -4.28 1.81 -19.12
CA GLN A 35 -4.31 0.35 -19.26
C GLN A 35 -4.58 -0.37 -17.93
N SER A 36 -5.82 -0.26 -17.44
CA SER A 36 -6.25 -0.85 -16.16
C SER A 36 -6.06 -2.36 -16.05
N ILE A 37 -6.17 -3.10 -17.17
CA ILE A 37 -5.93 -4.55 -17.23
C ILE A 37 -4.49 -4.91 -16.80
N ILE A 38 -3.52 -4.03 -17.07
CA ILE A 38 -2.11 -4.26 -16.72
C ILE A 38 -1.91 -4.10 -15.20
N GLY A 39 -2.71 -3.27 -14.54
CA GLY A 39 -2.77 -3.23 -13.07
C GLY A 39 -3.15 -4.59 -12.45
N ILE A 40 -4.08 -5.32 -13.09
CA ILE A 40 -4.47 -6.67 -12.66
C ILE A 40 -3.30 -7.66 -12.80
N LEU A 41 -2.52 -7.55 -13.89
CA LEU A 41 -1.29 -8.35 -14.04
C LEU A 41 -0.26 -8.05 -12.95
N GLY A 42 -0.21 -6.80 -12.47
CA GLY A 42 0.60 -6.40 -11.31
C GLY A 42 0.30 -7.25 -10.08
N LEU A 43 -0.99 -7.41 -9.77
CA LEU A 43 -1.46 -8.24 -8.66
C LEU A 43 -1.09 -9.72 -8.82
N LEU A 44 -1.01 -10.23 -10.05
CA LEU A 44 -0.63 -11.62 -10.34
C LEU A 44 0.88 -11.86 -10.28
N THR A 45 1.72 -10.83 -10.30
CA THR A 45 3.19 -10.94 -10.25
C THR A 45 3.70 -11.87 -9.13
N PRO A 46 3.28 -11.74 -7.85
CA PRO A 46 3.69 -12.66 -6.78
C PRO A 46 3.30 -14.12 -7.07
N VAL A 47 2.09 -14.33 -7.56
CA VAL A 47 1.58 -15.68 -7.90
C VAL A 47 2.40 -16.30 -9.04
N LEU A 48 2.66 -15.53 -10.10
CA LEU A 48 3.48 -15.95 -11.22
C LEU A 48 4.92 -16.25 -10.80
N ALA A 49 5.50 -15.45 -9.89
CA ALA A 49 6.84 -15.70 -9.37
C ALA A 49 6.91 -17.01 -8.58
N LEU A 50 5.92 -17.30 -7.72
CA LEU A 50 5.83 -18.57 -6.99
C LEU A 50 5.68 -19.77 -7.94
N ILE A 51 4.88 -19.65 -8.99
CA ILE A 51 4.75 -20.69 -10.03
C ILE A 51 6.09 -20.93 -10.74
N ASN A 52 6.81 -19.86 -11.10
CA ASN A 52 8.13 -19.98 -11.73
C ASN A 52 9.15 -20.60 -10.76
N LEU A 53 9.17 -20.22 -9.48
CA LEU A 53 10.00 -20.86 -8.46
C LEU A 53 9.69 -22.35 -8.33
N PHE A 54 8.41 -22.72 -8.30
CA PHE A 54 7.99 -24.12 -8.34
C PHE A 54 8.57 -24.85 -9.57
N PHE A 55 8.45 -24.28 -10.77
CA PHE A 55 9.01 -24.90 -11.98
C PHE A 55 10.53 -25.01 -11.95
N ILE A 56 11.24 -24.04 -11.37
CA ILE A 56 12.70 -24.13 -11.16
C ILE A 56 13.02 -25.38 -10.34
N PHE A 57 12.41 -25.55 -9.16
CA PHE A 57 12.64 -26.70 -8.30
C PHE A 57 12.16 -28.02 -8.93
N PHE A 58 11.02 -28.01 -9.62
CA PHE A 58 10.50 -29.18 -10.32
C PHE A 58 11.47 -29.68 -11.40
N TRP A 59 12.01 -28.79 -12.23
CA TRP A 59 12.97 -29.16 -13.25
C TRP A 59 14.34 -29.54 -12.67
N LEU A 60 14.71 -28.95 -11.53
CA LEU A 60 15.91 -29.32 -10.78
C LEU A 60 15.82 -30.77 -10.27
N ILE A 61 14.72 -31.13 -9.60
CA ILE A 61 14.49 -32.47 -9.03
C ILE A 61 14.37 -33.53 -10.14
N THR A 62 13.68 -33.21 -11.24
CA THR A 62 13.54 -34.11 -12.40
C THR A 62 14.80 -34.17 -13.29
N ARG A 63 15.88 -33.48 -12.89
CA ARG A 63 17.17 -33.39 -13.60
C ARG A 63 17.04 -32.91 -15.05
N LYS A 64 16.10 -31.99 -15.31
CA LYS A 64 15.88 -31.33 -16.60
C LYS A 64 16.43 -29.92 -16.58
N TYR A 65 17.72 -29.79 -16.31
CA TYR A 65 18.40 -28.50 -16.09
C TYR A 65 18.19 -27.49 -17.23
N PHE A 66 18.10 -27.95 -18.48
CA PHE A 66 17.84 -27.04 -19.61
C PHE A 66 16.47 -26.35 -19.55
N PHE A 67 15.43 -27.05 -19.07
CA PHE A 67 14.09 -26.46 -18.95
C PHE A 67 13.96 -25.51 -17.77
N MET A 68 14.77 -25.70 -16.72
CA MET A 68 14.86 -24.80 -15.58
C MET A 68 15.28 -23.38 -15.98
N LEU A 69 16.05 -23.24 -17.07
CA LEU A 69 16.51 -21.94 -17.56
C LEU A 69 15.36 -21.00 -17.95
N ILE A 70 14.22 -21.55 -18.38
CA ILE A 70 13.04 -20.78 -18.78
C ILE A 70 12.47 -19.99 -17.59
N PRO A 71 11.96 -20.63 -16.51
CA PRO A 71 11.44 -19.89 -15.36
C PRO A 71 12.54 -19.12 -14.61
N PHE A 72 13.79 -19.60 -14.63
CA PHE A 72 14.92 -18.87 -14.04
C PHE A 72 15.16 -17.53 -14.73
N SER A 73 15.19 -17.51 -16.07
CA SER A 73 15.37 -16.26 -16.83
C SER A 73 14.24 -15.27 -16.59
N ALA A 74 13.00 -15.75 -16.45
CA ALA A 74 11.86 -14.90 -16.14
C ALA A 74 12.02 -14.18 -14.79
N ILE A 75 12.45 -14.90 -13.74
CA ILE A 75 12.72 -14.32 -12.41
C ILE A 75 13.81 -13.24 -12.50
N VAL A 76 14.90 -13.49 -13.24
CA VAL A 76 15.99 -12.52 -13.42
C VAL A 76 15.50 -11.28 -14.16
N ILE A 77 14.75 -11.44 -15.24
CA ILE A 77 14.20 -10.33 -16.03
C ILE A 77 13.21 -9.50 -15.20
N SER A 78 12.34 -10.16 -14.44
CA SER A 78 11.32 -9.51 -13.59
C SER A 78 11.86 -9.07 -12.24
N TRP A 79 13.17 -9.20 -11.96
CA TRP A 79 13.73 -9.05 -10.62
C TRP A 79 13.35 -7.72 -9.98
N LYS A 80 13.40 -6.61 -10.72
CA LYS A 80 13.03 -5.27 -10.19
C LYS A 80 11.61 -5.18 -9.66
N VAL A 81 10.67 -5.92 -10.25
CA VAL A 81 9.27 -5.93 -9.81
C VAL A 81 9.07 -6.97 -8.71
N PHE A 82 9.69 -8.14 -8.87
CA PHE A 82 9.61 -9.22 -7.90
C PHE A 82 10.27 -8.87 -6.55
N SER A 83 11.40 -8.17 -6.56
CA SER A 83 12.16 -7.85 -5.33
C SER A 83 11.39 -6.93 -4.38
N VAL A 84 10.44 -6.13 -4.89
CA VAL A 84 9.57 -5.27 -4.08
C VAL A 84 8.68 -6.11 -3.15
N LEU A 85 8.41 -7.36 -3.50
CA LEU A 85 7.64 -8.29 -2.67
C LEU A 85 8.45 -8.83 -1.48
N MET A 86 9.77 -8.64 -1.48
CA MET A 86 10.66 -9.13 -0.42
C MET A 86 11.02 -7.97 0.51
N GLY A 87 10.53 -8.02 1.76
CA GLY A 87 10.97 -7.10 2.81
C GLY A 87 12.35 -7.50 3.32
N GLY A 88 13.34 -6.61 3.29
CA GLY A 88 14.75 -6.95 3.62
C GLY A 88 15.19 -6.72 5.07
N HIS A 89 14.32 -6.20 5.94
CA HIS A 89 14.72 -5.67 7.25
C HIS A 89 14.40 -6.62 8.42
N TYR A 90 14.61 -7.94 8.27
CA TYR A 90 14.29 -8.93 9.31
C TYR A 90 15.19 -8.88 10.54
N PHE A 91 16.43 -8.40 10.38
CA PHE A 91 17.45 -8.36 11.44
C PHE A 91 17.88 -6.94 11.79
N CYS A 92 17.19 -5.92 11.27
CA CYS A 92 17.46 -4.53 11.63
C CYS A 92 16.73 -4.21 12.93
N THR A 93 17.48 -4.00 14.00
CA THR A 93 16.96 -3.33 15.19
C THR A 93 16.92 -1.83 14.91
N GLN A 94 15.73 -1.23 14.97
CA GLN A 94 15.61 0.23 14.89
C GLN A 94 16.16 0.81 16.20
N ASP A 95 17.33 1.44 16.13
CA ASP A 95 17.93 2.14 17.25
C ASP A 95 17.44 3.58 17.29
N PHE A 96 16.50 3.85 18.19
CA PHE A 96 15.94 5.18 18.41
C PHE A 96 16.74 6.02 19.42
N SER A 97 17.92 5.57 19.84
CA SER A 97 18.73 6.24 20.89
C SER A 97 19.49 7.47 20.42
N THR A 98 19.61 7.70 19.10
CA THR A 98 20.32 8.87 18.57
C THR A 98 19.47 10.14 18.70
N PRO A 99 20.02 11.27 19.17
CA PRO A 99 19.29 12.53 19.20
C PRO A 99 18.89 12.98 17.79
N GLY A 100 17.68 13.54 17.64
CA GLY A 100 17.19 14.07 16.36
C GLY A 100 16.29 13.14 15.54
N HIS A 101 15.86 12.00 16.08
CA HIS A 101 14.83 11.19 15.44
C HIS A 101 13.44 11.82 15.59
N PHE A 102 12.63 11.72 14.54
CA PHE A 102 11.19 11.93 14.60
C PHE A 102 10.46 10.65 14.24
N SER A 103 9.28 10.44 14.82
CA SER A 103 8.43 9.29 14.50
C SER A 103 7.32 9.71 13.54
N PHE A 104 7.01 8.84 12.60
CA PHE A 104 5.99 9.06 11.57
C PHE A 104 5.06 7.85 11.54
N ALA A 105 3.75 8.09 11.49
CA ALA A 105 2.77 7.05 11.22
C ALA A 105 1.80 7.46 10.11
N SER A 106 1.45 6.51 9.25
CA SER A 106 0.42 6.66 8.24
C SER A 106 -0.63 5.58 8.43
N TYR A 107 -1.90 5.97 8.48
CA TYR A 107 -2.99 5.03 8.75
C TYR A 107 -4.29 5.42 8.02
N ASN A 108 -4.86 4.48 7.26
CA ASN A 108 -6.19 4.66 6.69
C ASN A 108 -7.25 4.36 7.77
N VAL A 109 -8.00 5.38 8.17
CA VAL A 109 -8.95 5.29 9.30
C VAL A 109 -10.35 4.86 8.89
N ARG A 110 -10.61 4.66 7.59
CA ARG A 110 -11.92 4.29 7.06
C ARG A 110 -13.05 5.10 7.71
N LEU A 111 -12.95 6.43 7.60
CA LEU A 111 -13.85 7.43 8.17
C LEU A 111 -14.06 7.33 9.69
N LEU A 112 -13.12 6.74 10.44
CA LEU A 112 -13.25 6.46 11.87
C LEU A 112 -14.52 5.66 12.21
N ASP A 113 -14.88 4.72 11.34
CA ASP A 113 -16.08 3.87 11.48
C ASP A 113 -17.41 4.64 11.52
N LEU A 114 -17.49 5.79 10.81
CA LEU A 114 -18.70 6.62 10.73
C LEU A 114 -20.00 5.86 10.43
N TYR A 115 -19.94 4.82 9.60
CA TYR A 115 -21.11 4.02 9.21
C TYR A 115 -21.19 2.66 9.90
N HIS A 116 -20.50 2.47 11.04
CA HIS A 116 -20.52 1.24 11.83
C HIS A 116 -20.18 -0.04 11.05
N TRP A 117 -19.26 0.05 10.08
CA TRP A 117 -18.83 -1.11 9.28
C TRP A 117 -18.15 -2.18 10.12
N SER A 118 -17.53 -1.80 11.23
CA SER A 118 -16.89 -2.74 12.13
C SER A 118 -17.88 -3.69 12.82
N GLY A 119 -19.15 -3.31 12.92
CA GLY A 119 -20.16 -4.00 13.74
C GLY A 119 -19.85 -4.01 15.23
N LYS A 120 -18.79 -3.31 15.67
CA LYS A 120 -18.36 -3.22 17.06
C LYS A 120 -18.71 -1.84 17.62
N PRO A 121 -19.22 -1.76 18.86
CA PRO A 121 -19.36 -0.48 19.52
C PRO A 121 -17.97 0.12 19.76
N ASP A 122 -17.91 1.46 19.78
CA ASP A 122 -16.77 2.23 20.28
C ASP A 122 -15.45 2.13 19.46
N THR A 123 -15.51 1.59 18.24
CA THR A 123 -14.35 1.48 17.33
C THR A 123 -13.61 2.81 17.13
N ARG A 124 -14.37 3.91 17.01
CA ARG A 124 -13.81 5.26 16.92
C ARG A 124 -12.90 5.60 18.10
N ASN A 125 -13.37 5.41 19.34
CA ASN A 125 -12.61 5.79 20.52
C ASN A 125 -11.41 4.86 20.71
N GLN A 126 -11.56 3.56 20.42
CA GLN A 126 -10.43 2.63 20.41
C GLN A 126 -9.32 3.06 19.44
N MET A 127 -9.70 3.61 18.28
CA MET A 127 -8.75 4.14 17.30
C MET A 127 -8.05 5.40 17.80
N ILE A 128 -8.78 6.33 18.42
CA ILE A 128 -8.20 7.53 19.06
C ILE A 128 -7.25 7.14 20.20
N ASP A 129 -7.64 6.18 21.03
CA ASP A 129 -6.80 5.61 22.09
C ASP A 129 -5.53 4.97 21.54
N TYR A 130 -5.62 4.29 20.41
CA TYR A 130 -4.47 3.74 19.71
C TYR A 130 -3.52 4.84 19.25
N PHE A 131 -4.02 5.91 18.61
CA PHE A 131 -3.19 7.04 18.19
C PHE A 131 -2.56 7.78 19.36
N ARG A 132 -3.27 7.96 20.48
CA ARG A 132 -2.71 8.53 21.71
C ARG A 132 -1.58 7.68 22.30
N LYS A 133 -1.68 6.34 22.23
CA LYS A 133 -0.62 5.45 22.71
C LYS A 133 0.59 5.43 21.78
N LEU A 134 0.36 5.50 20.47
CA LEU A 134 1.43 5.54 19.47
C LEU A 134 2.14 6.90 19.45
N ASN A 135 1.35 7.98 19.56
CA ASN A 135 1.71 9.41 19.53
C ASN A 135 2.98 9.75 18.73
N PRO A 136 3.01 9.49 17.41
CA PRO A 136 4.17 9.82 16.60
C PRO A 136 4.37 11.34 16.50
N SER A 137 5.57 11.79 16.13
CA SER A 137 5.82 13.20 15.86
C SER A 137 4.92 13.76 14.75
N ILE A 138 4.65 12.94 13.72
CA ILE A 138 3.76 13.25 12.59
C ILE A 138 2.80 12.08 12.36
N LEU A 139 1.51 12.35 12.24
CA LEU A 139 0.46 11.37 12.00
C LEU A 139 -0.36 11.72 10.75
N CYS A 140 -0.26 10.90 9.71
CA CYS A 140 -1.00 11.04 8.46
C CYS A 140 -2.19 10.07 8.44
N LEU A 141 -3.41 10.60 8.34
CA LEU A 141 -4.64 9.79 8.30
C LEU A 141 -5.31 9.89 6.94
N GLN A 142 -5.49 8.76 6.26
CA GLN A 142 -6.27 8.66 5.02
C GLN A 142 -7.70 8.22 5.28
N GLU A 143 -8.61 8.56 4.35
CA GLU A 143 -10.06 8.38 4.54
C GLU A 143 -10.50 9.00 5.87
N PHE A 144 -10.04 10.20 6.15
CA PHE A 144 -10.42 10.95 7.33
C PHE A 144 -11.79 11.61 7.10
N TYR A 145 -12.65 11.53 8.10
CA TYR A 145 -13.92 12.25 8.14
C TYR A 145 -13.91 13.22 9.31
N ASN A 146 -14.26 14.48 9.06
CA ASN A 146 -14.56 15.44 10.11
C ASN A 146 -16.00 15.94 9.95
N GLY A 147 -16.81 15.81 11.00
CA GLY A 147 -18.18 16.28 10.99
C GLY A 147 -18.29 17.79 11.18
N ASN A 148 -19.32 18.40 10.61
CA ASN A 148 -19.68 19.80 10.88
C ASN A 148 -20.69 19.89 12.05
N ASP A 149 -20.77 21.06 12.69
CA ASP A 149 -21.55 21.37 13.92
C ASP A 149 -23.04 20.97 13.90
N SER A 150 -23.61 20.75 12.72
CA SER A 150 -25.04 20.45 12.55
C SER A 150 -25.39 18.96 12.52
N VAL A 151 -24.42 18.06 12.29
CA VAL A 151 -24.70 16.63 12.02
C VAL A 151 -23.63 15.66 12.56
N GLY A 152 -22.39 16.08 12.79
CA GLY A 152 -21.26 15.15 12.88
C GLY A 152 -20.38 15.24 14.13
N ILE A 153 -19.41 14.32 14.19
CA ILE A 153 -18.41 14.24 15.26
C ILE A 153 -17.15 15.00 14.83
N ASP A 154 -16.65 15.89 15.67
CA ASP A 154 -15.38 16.60 15.47
C ASP A 154 -14.19 15.67 15.79
N ASN A 155 -13.74 14.96 14.76
CA ASN A 155 -12.60 14.05 14.85
C ASN A 155 -11.28 14.80 14.84
N LEU A 156 -11.22 15.97 14.20
CA LEU A 156 -10.02 16.80 14.15
C LEU A 156 -9.65 17.23 15.57
N ARG A 157 -10.61 17.81 16.30
CA ARG A 157 -10.42 18.21 17.69
C ARG A 157 -10.16 17.03 18.60
N ALA A 158 -10.93 15.95 18.47
CA ALA A 158 -10.79 14.79 19.36
C ALA A 158 -9.38 14.15 19.28
N ILE A 159 -8.80 14.07 18.07
CA ILE A 159 -7.43 13.53 17.90
C ILE A 159 -6.39 14.53 18.39
N ARG A 160 -6.54 15.84 18.09
CA ARG A 160 -5.62 16.88 18.60
C ARG A 160 -5.57 16.90 20.11
N GLU A 161 -6.72 16.88 20.78
CA GLU A 161 -6.80 16.88 22.24
C GLU A 161 -6.26 15.57 22.84
N ALA A 162 -6.60 14.42 22.24
CA ALA A 162 -6.15 13.13 22.77
C ALA A 162 -4.64 12.89 22.60
N CYS A 163 -4.03 13.40 21.52
CA CYS A 163 -2.61 13.17 21.21
C CYS A 163 -1.71 14.36 21.54
N GLY A 164 -2.29 15.55 21.74
CA GLY A 164 -1.56 16.80 22.00
C GLY A 164 -0.99 17.48 20.75
N TYR A 165 -1.53 17.23 19.56
CA TYR A 165 -1.01 17.85 18.32
C TYR A 165 -1.37 19.33 18.22
N GLU A 166 -0.34 20.17 18.12
CA GLU A 166 -0.48 21.61 17.93
C GLU A 166 -0.90 21.97 16.50
N TYR A 167 -0.41 21.23 15.49
CA TYR A 167 -0.62 21.56 14.08
C TYR A 167 -1.42 20.46 13.37
N ALA A 168 -2.27 20.88 12.43
CA ALA A 168 -2.99 19.98 11.54
C ALA A 168 -3.17 20.60 10.15
N ALA A 169 -2.92 19.80 9.13
CA ALA A 169 -3.12 20.13 7.73
C ALA A 169 -4.25 19.25 7.18
N GLU A 170 -5.41 19.83 6.88
CA GLU A 170 -6.54 19.13 6.27
C GLU A 170 -6.46 19.23 4.75
N CYS A 171 -6.70 18.11 4.06
CA CYS A 171 -6.83 18.06 2.59
C CYS A 171 -8.13 17.33 2.23
N PRO A 172 -9.28 18.01 2.29
CA PRO A 172 -10.57 17.42 1.94
C PRO A 172 -10.69 17.16 0.44
N VAL A 173 -11.09 15.94 0.08
CA VAL A 173 -11.49 15.52 -1.28
C VAL A 173 -12.95 15.89 -1.54
N ASN A 174 -13.81 15.80 -0.51
CA ASN A 174 -15.23 16.15 -0.61
C ASN A 174 -15.64 16.93 0.63
N GLU A 175 -16.40 18.01 0.43
CA GLU A 175 -16.96 18.81 1.51
C GLU A 175 -18.43 19.11 1.22
N ASN A 176 -19.28 18.88 2.23
CA ASN A 176 -20.68 19.25 2.16
C ASN A 176 -21.19 19.62 3.56
N LYS A 177 -22.50 19.91 3.68
CA LYS A 177 -23.13 20.34 4.95
C LYS A 177 -22.92 19.36 6.11
N ARG A 178 -22.68 18.07 5.85
CA ARG A 178 -22.50 17.04 6.87
C ARG A 178 -21.06 16.99 7.41
N GLY A 179 -20.08 17.36 6.60
CA GLY A 179 -18.68 17.26 6.98
C GLY A 179 -17.71 17.31 5.79
N LYS A 180 -16.47 16.96 6.09
CA LYS A 180 -15.32 16.89 5.18
C LYS A 180 -14.80 15.46 5.13
N TRP A 181 -14.50 14.96 3.94
CA TRP A 181 -13.87 13.67 3.67
C TRP A 181 -12.55 13.88 2.94
N GLY A 182 -11.49 13.22 3.37
CA GLY A 182 -10.20 13.29 2.67
C GLY A 182 -9.05 12.79 3.51
N HIS A 183 -8.04 13.65 3.69
CA HIS A 183 -6.83 13.34 4.43
C HIS A 183 -6.54 14.43 5.46
N VAL A 184 -5.81 14.05 6.52
CA VAL A 184 -5.27 15.01 7.48
C VAL A 184 -3.88 14.59 7.93
N ILE A 185 -3.00 15.57 8.10
CA ILE A 185 -1.67 15.40 8.69
C ILE A 185 -1.68 16.15 10.01
N PHE A 186 -1.48 15.44 11.12
CA PHE A 186 -1.24 16.05 12.43
C PHE A 186 0.26 16.09 12.71
N SER A 187 0.73 17.15 13.37
CA SER A 187 2.14 17.35 13.66
C SER A 187 2.36 18.04 15.01
N HIS A 188 3.39 17.58 15.72
CA HIS A 188 3.96 18.30 16.88
C HIS A 188 4.91 19.42 16.46
N TYR A 189 5.30 19.46 15.18
CA TYR A 189 6.12 20.51 14.58
C TYR A 189 5.27 21.47 13.71
N PRO A 190 5.69 22.73 13.56
CA PRO A 190 4.98 23.71 12.73
C PRO A 190 4.82 23.23 11.29
N ILE A 191 3.63 23.42 10.71
CA ILE A 191 3.40 23.20 9.28
C ILE A 191 3.55 24.56 8.60
N ILE A 192 4.59 24.70 7.76
CA ILE A 192 4.97 25.95 7.09
C ILE A 192 4.17 26.18 5.82
N ASP A 193 3.97 25.13 5.02
CA ASP A 193 3.16 25.15 3.81
C ASP A 193 2.37 23.84 3.67
N GLN A 194 1.24 23.88 2.97
CA GLN A 194 0.44 22.70 2.64
C GLN A 194 -0.25 22.87 1.29
N GLN A 195 -0.25 21.80 0.49
CA GLN A 195 -0.83 21.80 -0.85
C GLN A 195 -1.57 20.49 -1.11
N GLY A 196 -2.71 20.59 -1.81
CA GLY A 196 -3.41 19.45 -2.39
C GLY A 196 -3.21 19.46 -3.90
N HIS A 197 -2.70 18.36 -4.45
CA HIS A 197 -2.51 18.19 -5.89
C HIS A 197 -3.53 17.18 -6.43
N ASP A 198 -4.39 17.61 -7.35
CA ASP A 198 -5.30 16.72 -8.07
C ASP A 198 -4.52 15.75 -8.96
N ILE A 199 -4.74 14.44 -8.75
CA ILE A 199 -4.07 13.39 -9.54
C ILE A 199 -4.94 12.97 -10.75
N ASP A 200 -6.25 13.22 -10.72
CA ASP A 200 -7.19 12.84 -11.80
C ASP A 200 -8.08 14.02 -12.24
N ALA A 201 -8.41 14.07 -13.53
CA ALA A 201 -9.33 15.02 -14.14
C ALA A 201 -10.78 14.92 -13.60
N ARG A 202 -11.11 13.87 -12.85
CA ARG A 202 -12.42 13.67 -12.20
C ARG A 202 -12.50 14.10 -10.73
N GLY A 203 -11.39 14.60 -10.14
CA GLY A 203 -11.39 15.25 -8.82
C GLY A 203 -11.61 14.34 -7.59
N ASN A 204 -11.46 13.02 -7.73
CA ASN A 204 -11.71 12.06 -6.63
C ASN A 204 -10.43 11.55 -5.95
N ASN A 205 -9.24 11.88 -6.48
CA ASN A 205 -7.95 11.46 -5.94
C ASN A 205 -7.05 12.69 -5.76
N LEU A 206 -6.61 12.92 -4.52
CA LEU A 206 -5.73 14.02 -4.13
C LEU A 206 -4.43 13.49 -3.55
N LEU A 207 -3.33 14.19 -3.83
CA LEU A 207 -2.06 14.06 -3.11
C LEU A 207 -1.93 15.23 -2.16
N GLN A 208 -1.76 14.94 -0.87
CA GLN A 208 -1.48 15.96 0.14
C GLN A 208 0.03 16.11 0.33
N GLN A 209 0.53 17.34 0.20
CA GLN A 209 1.89 17.76 0.55
C GLN A 209 1.82 18.70 1.75
N ALA A 210 2.74 18.54 2.70
CA ALA A 210 2.93 19.46 3.81
C ALA A 210 4.43 19.62 4.10
N ASP A 211 4.87 20.87 4.25
CA ASP A 211 6.24 21.22 4.63
C ASP A 211 6.27 21.43 6.15
N ILE A 212 6.99 20.56 6.86
CA ILE A 212 7.03 20.45 8.33
C ILE A 212 8.45 20.70 8.84
#